data_AF-A0A1M7MKP7-F1
#
_entry.id   AF-A0A1M7MKP7-F1
#
_cell.length_a   1.000
_cell.length_b   1.000
_cell.length_c   1.000
_cell.angle_alpha   90.00
_cell.angle_beta   90.00
_cell.angle_gamma   90.00
#
_symmetry.space_group_name_H-M   'P 1'
#
loop_
_entity.id
_entity.type
_entity.pdbx_description
1 polymer ?
#
loop_
_entity_poly.entity_id
_entity_poly.type
_entity_poly.pdbx_seq_one_letter_code
_entity_poly.pdbx_strand_id
1 'polypeptide(L)'
;MEMKSEKILEYCLSKSGAYLEYPFGDIPICVKVDGKIFAELYVNPTDYKITLRCEAMLADFYRQQYPGTIVRGYHCPPVQQPYKNTIYLEEFDENLLLDMIDHSYSQVIAKMTKKQRFNVIGAIDKQELVDKGAIYFERIEEGFRQYENKVLEGNKVELKNSVHSLWLENGEDGAYVDWYYGTLRPEEKERIRSVLSAASRNILSRYEAWTDLMFLPLDQELFDLTMELNHTEALFCTYYFCKLPYTVWGNYDNKYQCFFRLKTI
;
A
#
# COMPACT_ATOMS: atom_id res chain seq x y z
N MET A 1 -14.64 2.08 -24.52
CA MET A 1 -14.55 0.61 -24.63
C MET A 1 -14.91 0.09 -23.25
N GLU A 2 -15.78 -0.91 -23.17
CA GLU A 2 -16.23 -1.48 -21.89
C GLU A 2 -15.08 -2.22 -21.19
N MET A 3 -14.90 -1.99 -19.88
CA MET A 3 -13.91 -2.70 -19.10
C MET A 3 -14.41 -4.11 -18.74
N LYS A 4 -13.70 -5.12 -19.23
CA LYS A 4 -14.03 -6.53 -18.99
C LYS A 4 -13.92 -6.91 -17.51
N SER A 5 -14.77 -7.84 -17.08
CA SER A 5 -14.88 -8.28 -15.68
C SER A 5 -13.56 -8.79 -15.10
N GLU A 6 -12.75 -9.49 -15.91
CA GLU A 6 -11.46 -10.02 -15.51
C GLU A 6 -10.49 -8.89 -15.13
N LYS A 7 -10.48 -7.80 -15.89
CA LYS A 7 -9.63 -6.63 -15.59
C LYS A 7 -10.08 -5.93 -14.32
N ILE A 8 -11.39 -5.83 -14.07
CA ILE A 8 -11.92 -5.19 -12.86
C ILE A 8 -11.51 -6.02 -11.63
N LEU A 9 -11.64 -7.34 -11.72
CA LEU A 9 -11.23 -8.24 -10.65
C LEU A 9 -9.72 -8.22 -10.45
N GLU A 10 -8.91 -8.25 -11.51
CA GLU A 10 -7.45 -8.11 -11.44
C GLU A 10 -7.06 -6.81 -10.72
N TYR A 11 -7.70 -5.69 -11.06
CA TYR A 11 -7.46 -4.42 -10.40
C TYR A 11 -7.85 -4.45 -8.92
N CYS A 12 -9.04 -4.96 -8.59
CA CYS A 12 -9.47 -5.10 -7.20
C CYS A 12 -8.52 -6.01 -6.40
N LEU A 13 -8.04 -7.10 -6.99
CA LEU A 13 -7.12 -8.06 -6.37
C LEU A 13 -5.68 -7.55 -6.27
N SER A 14 -5.31 -6.52 -7.04
CA SER A 14 -4.04 -5.83 -6.86
C SER A 14 -3.95 -5.04 -5.54
N LYS A 15 -5.10 -4.77 -4.89
CA LYS A 15 -5.15 -4.08 -3.60
C LYS A 15 -4.65 -4.99 -2.48
N SER A 16 -3.80 -4.45 -1.60
CA SER A 16 -3.13 -5.26 -0.59
C SER A 16 -4.12 -5.96 0.35
N GLY A 17 -3.98 -7.28 0.45
CA GLY A 17 -4.85 -8.15 1.24
C GLY A 17 -6.28 -8.32 0.69
N ALA A 18 -6.53 -7.91 -0.55
CA ALA A 18 -7.78 -8.21 -1.24
C ALA A 18 -7.87 -9.69 -1.62
N TYR A 19 -9.07 -10.26 -1.48
CA TYR A 19 -9.36 -11.63 -1.88
C TYR A 19 -10.81 -11.78 -2.35
N LEU A 20 -11.08 -12.80 -3.16
CA LEU A 20 -12.42 -13.14 -3.61
C LEU A 20 -13.17 -13.97 -2.57
N GLU A 21 -14.46 -13.71 -2.42
CA GLU A 21 -15.37 -14.54 -1.64
C GLU A 21 -16.77 -14.54 -2.26
N TYR A 22 -17.54 -15.59 -2.01
CA TYR A 22 -18.87 -15.83 -2.58
C TYR A 22 -19.94 -16.00 -1.49
N PRO A 23 -20.15 -14.99 -0.63
CA PRO A 23 -21.03 -15.13 0.55
C PRO A 23 -22.52 -15.25 0.18
N PHE A 24 -22.90 -14.95 -1.07
CA PHE A 24 -24.29 -14.94 -1.54
C PHE A 24 -24.55 -15.98 -2.65
N GLY A 25 -23.65 -16.96 -2.82
CA GLY A 25 -23.58 -17.83 -3.99
C GLY A 25 -22.67 -17.24 -5.07
N ASP A 26 -22.81 -17.72 -6.31
CA ASP A 26 -21.87 -17.40 -7.40
C ASP A 26 -21.86 -15.91 -7.79
N ILE A 27 -22.98 -15.18 -7.57
CA ILE A 27 -23.16 -13.77 -7.92
C ILE A 27 -23.82 -13.02 -6.75
N PRO A 28 -23.31 -11.83 -6.37
CA PRO A 28 -22.14 -11.14 -6.92
C PRO A 28 -20.81 -11.76 -6.51
N ILE A 29 -19.80 -11.60 -7.37
CA ILE A 29 -18.40 -11.86 -7.01
C ILE A 29 -17.99 -10.76 -6.03
N CYS A 30 -17.74 -11.11 -4.76
CA CYS A 30 -17.38 -10.13 -3.75
C CYS A 30 -15.86 -10.08 -3.59
N VAL A 31 -15.30 -8.86 -3.59
CA VAL A 31 -13.91 -8.62 -3.22
C VAL A 31 -13.86 -8.02 -1.81
N LYS A 32 -13.06 -8.64 -0.94
CA LYS A 32 -12.98 -8.33 0.49
C LYS A 32 -11.55 -8.07 0.93
N VAL A 33 -11.43 -7.39 2.07
CA VAL A 33 -10.19 -7.24 2.85
C VAL A 33 -10.55 -7.40 4.32
N ASP A 34 -9.86 -8.27 5.06
CA ASP A 34 -10.13 -8.54 6.48
C ASP A 34 -11.64 -8.79 6.77
N GLY A 35 -12.28 -9.64 5.95
CA GLY A 35 -13.70 -9.97 6.07
C GLY A 35 -14.69 -8.89 5.60
N LYS A 36 -14.22 -7.70 5.19
CA LYS A 36 -15.07 -6.57 4.78
C LYS A 36 -15.10 -6.42 3.27
N ILE A 37 -16.31 -6.43 2.67
CA ILE A 37 -16.52 -6.24 1.22
C ILE A 37 -16.27 -4.77 0.84
N PHE A 38 -15.47 -4.54 -0.20
CA PHE A 38 -15.35 -3.23 -0.86
C PHE A 38 -15.84 -3.23 -2.31
N ALA A 39 -15.98 -4.38 -2.96
CA ALA A 39 -16.54 -4.47 -4.32
C ALA A 39 -17.46 -5.68 -4.46
N GLU A 40 -18.60 -5.49 -5.14
CA GLU A 40 -19.59 -6.53 -5.45
C GLU A 40 -19.86 -6.48 -6.96
N LEU A 41 -19.23 -7.37 -7.73
CA LEU A 41 -19.31 -7.40 -9.20
C LEU A 41 -20.39 -8.37 -9.69
N TYR A 42 -21.27 -7.87 -10.56
CA TYR A 42 -22.33 -8.62 -11.21
C TYR A 42 -21.98 -8.73 -12.70
N VAL A 43 -21.63 -9.93 -13.17
CA VAL A 43 -21.09 -10.17 -14.52
C VAL A 43 -22.15 -10.53 -15.58
N ASN A 44 -23.44 -10.31 -15.29
CA ASN A 44 -24.50 -10.58 -16.26
C ASN A 44 -24.43 -9.58 -17.42
N PRO A 45 -24.27 -10.01 -18.70
CA PRO A 45 -24.13 -9.09 -19.83
C PRO A 45 -25.30 -8.12 -20.04
N THR A 46 -26.52 -8.45 -19.57
CA THR A 46 -27.69 -7.57 -19.69
C THR A 46 -27.96 -6.72 -18.45
N ASP A 47 -27.12 -6.84 -17.42
CA ASP A 47 -27.23 -6.17 -16.13
C ASP A 47 -25.84 -6.02 -15.49
N TYR A 48 -24.86 -5.65 -16.32
CA TYR A 48 -23.44 -5.64 -15.96
C TYR A 48 -23.12 -4.43 -15.10
N LYS A 49 -22.77 -4.68 -13.83
CA LYS A 49 -22.64 -3.62 -12.82
C LYS A 49 -21.75 -4.01 -11.67
N ILE A 50 -21.30 -3.01 -10.92
CA ILE A 50 -20.52 -3.18 -9.69
C ILE A 50 -21.09 -2.30 -8.59
N THR A 51 -21.13 -2.81 -7.35
CA THR A 51 -21.48 -2.01 -6.18
C THR A 51 -20.25 -1.73 -5.33
N LEU A 52 -20.02 -0.46 -5.03
CA LEU A 52 -18.86 0.08 -4.33
C LEU A 52 -19.29 0.90 -3.12
N ARG A 53 -18.48 0.91 -2.06
CA ARG A 53 -18.67 1.78 -0.90
C ARG A 53 -18.24 3.20 -1.22
N CYS A 54 -18.88 4.16 -0.58
CA CYS A 54 -18.57 5.58 -0.72
C CYS A 54 -19.04 6.36 0.50
N GLU A 55 -18.47 7.54 0.73
CA GLU A 55 -19.01 8.51 1.69
C GLU A 55 -20.36 9.04 1.20
N ALA A 56 -21.31 9.26 2.11
CA ALA A 56 -22.69 9.58 1.71
C ALA A 56 -22.80 10.82 0.81
N MET A 57 -22.08 11.91 1.14
CA MET A 57 -22.10 13.14 0.33
C MET A 57 -21.51 12.94 -1.07
N LEU A 58 -20.38 12.22 -1.16
CA LEU A 58 -19.75 11.91 -2.44
C LEU A 58 -20.60 10.93 -3.25
N ALA A 59 -21.23 9.96 -2.59
CA ALA A 59 -22.16 9.03 -3.23
C ALA A 59 -23.35 9.77 -3.85
N ASP A 60 -23.95 10.71 -3.11
CA ASP A 60 -25.02 11.58 -3.62
C ASP A 60 -24.55 12.46 -4.77
N PHE A 61 -23.34 13.03 -4.70
CA PHE A 61 -22.76 13.80 -5.80
C PHE A 61 -22.63 12.96 -7.08
N TYR A 62 -22.04 11.76 -7.00
CA TYR A 62 -21.93 10.87 -8.17
C TYR A 62 -23.29 10.52 -8.77
N ARG A 63 -24.30 10.23 -7.95
CA ARG A 63 -25.66 9.94 -8.42
C ARG A 63 -26.31 11.12 -9.16
N GLN A 64 -25.98 12.37 -8.76
CA GLN A 64 -26.47 13.57 -9.44
C GLN A 64 -25.72 13.83 -10.75
N GLN A 65 -24.41 13.58 -10.80
CA GLN A 65 -23.60 13.77 -12.00
C GLN A 65 -23.86 12.70 -13.07
N TYR A 66 -24.16 11.47 -12.66
CA TYR A 66 -24.35 10.33 -13.57
C TYR A 66 -25.73 9.66 -13.36
N PRO A 67 -26.84 10.39 -13.60
CA PRO A 67 -28.18 9.89 -13.33
C PRO A 67 -28.49 8.67 -14.20
N GLY A 68 -29.04 7.62 -13.58
CA GLY A 68 -29.36 6.35 -14.24
C GLY A 68 -28.18 5.39 -14.39
N THR A 69 -26.96 5.91 -14.58
CA THR A 69 -25.73 5.10 -14.64
C THR A 69 -25.19 4.76 -13.26
N ILE A 70 -25.23 5.70 -12.32
CA ILE A 70 -24.88 5.50 -10.91
C ILE A 70 -26.13 5.61 -10.07
N VAL A 71 -26.47 4.53 -9.36
CA VAL A 71 -27.66 4.44 -8.52
C VAL A 71 -27.32 4.06 -7.08
N ARG A 72 -28.30 4.15 -6.17
CA ARG A 72 -28.14 3.67 -4.79
C ARG A 72 -27.80 2.18 -4.76
N GLY A 73 -27.04 1.75 -3.76
CA GLY A 73 -26.59 0.36 -3.61
C GLY A 73 -27.70 -0.69 -3.83
N TYR A 74 -27.55 -1.47 -4.88
CA TYR A 74 -28.43 -2.56 -5.29
C TYR A 74 -28.39 -3.71 -4.28
N HIS A 75 -29.54 -4.31 -3.94
CA HIS A 75 -29.70 -5.36 -2.92
C HIS A 75 -29.09 -5.07 -1.55
N CYS A 76 -28.85 -3.79 -1.24
CA CYS A 76 -28.29 -3.38 0.05
C CYS A 76 -29.41 -3.01 1.05
N PRO A 77 -29.23 -3.28 2.35
CA PRO A 77 -30.16 -2.79 3.38
C PRO A 77 -30.33 -1.27 3.31
N PRO A 78 -31.53 -0.70 3.61
CA PRO A 78 -31.80 0.74 3.47
C PRO A 78 -30.80 1.64 4.20
N VAL A 79 -30.26 1.21 5.34
CA VAL A 79 -29.27 1.96 6.13
C VAL A 79 -27.90 2.05 5.42
N GLN A 80 -27.56 1.07 4.57
CA GLN A 80 -26.29 1.04 3.84
C GLN A 80 -26.39 1.69 2.45
N GLN A 81 -27.57 1.73 1.84
CA GLN A 81 -27.78 2.27 0.50
C GLN A 81 -27.22 3.69 0.28
N PRO A 82 -27.28 4.64 1.24
CA PRO A 82 -26.70 5.96 1.05
C PRO A 82 -25.17 5.94 0.87
N TYR A 83 -24.50 4.94 1.45
CA TYR A 83 -23.04 4.77 1.49
C TYR A 83 -22.53 3.78 0.43
N LYS A 84 -23.38 3.42 -0.53
CA LYS A 84 -23.04 2.51 -1.62
C LYS A 84 -23.57 3.05 -2.94
N ASN A 85 -22.76 2.96 -3.96
CA ASN A 85 -23.14 3.24 -5.33
C ASN A 85 -23.06 1.97 -6.16
N THR A 86 -24.10 1.70 -6.94
CA THR A 86 -24.08 0.67 -7.99
C THR A 86 -23.90 1.37 -9.32
N ILE A 87 -22.90 0.94 -10.07
CA ILE A 87 -22.47 1.54 -11.34
C ILE A 87 -22.75 0.52 -12.45
N TYR A 88 -23.55 0.91 -13.44
CA TYR A 88 -23.73 0.15 -14.68
C TYR A 88 -22.53 0.38 -15.60
N LEU A 89 -21.96 -0.70 -16.13
CA LEU A 89 -20.59 -0.70 -16.67
C LEU A 89 -20.47 -0.65 -18.19
N GLU A 90 -21.57 -0.86 -18.95
CA GLU A 90 -21.55 -1.00 -20.42
C GLU A 90 -20.79 0.13 -21.16
N GLU A 91 -20.94 1.38 -20.71
CA GLU A 91 -20.23 2.55 -21.28
C GLU A 91 -19.66 3.48 -20.20
N PHE A 92 -19.16 2.91 -19.10
CA PHE A 92 -18.63 3.71 -18.00
C PHE A 92 -17.16 4.11 -18.22
N ASP A 93 -16.77 5.29 -17.74
CA ASP A 93 -15.39 5.77 -17.82
C ASP A 93 -14.46 4.89 -16.97
N GLU A 94 -13.44 4.29 -17.61
CA GLU A 94 -12.56 3.35 -16.94
C GLU A 94 -11.77 4.01 -15.80
N ASN A 95 -11.23 5.21 -16.01
CA ASN A 95 -10.41 5.88 -14.98
C ASN A 95 -11.24 6.23 -13.75
N LEU A 96 -12.43 6.79 -13.97
CA LEU A 96 -13.37 7.08 -12.90
C LEU A 96 -13.77 5.81 -12.13
N LEU A 97 -13.95 4.68 -12.81
CA LEU A 97 -14.24 3.41 -12.15
C LEU A 97 -13.10 2.99 -11.22
N LEU A 98 -11.86 3.08 -11.69
CA LEU A 98 -10.68 2.76 -10.89
C LEU A 98 -10.59 3.67 -9.66
N ASP A 99 -10.80 4.98 -9.83
CA ASP A 99 -10.85 5.94 -8.72
C ASP A 99 -11.95 5.61 -7.70
N MET A 100 -13.12 5.18 -8.16
CA MET A 100 -14.22 4.76 -7.30
C MET A 100 -13.91 3.46 -6.55
N ILE A 101 -13.20 2.51 -7.19
CA ILE A 101 -12.72 1.27 -6.54
C ILE A 101 -11.71 1.61 -5.44
N ASP A 102 -10.77 2.52 -5.73
CA ASP A 102 -9.75 2.98 -4.79
C ASP A 102 -10.36 3.66 -3.58
N HIS A 103 -11.34 4.54 -3.84
CA HIS A 103 -12.10 5.16 -2.77
C HIS A 103 -12.82 4.09 -1.93
N SER A 104 -13.52 3.14 -2.54
CA SER A 104 -14.22 2.07 -1.81
C SER A 104 -13.28 1.24 -0.92
N TYR A 105 -12.13 0.85 -1.45
CA TYR A 105 -11.08 0.15 -0.70
C TYR A 105 -10.59 1.00 0.48
N SER A 106 -10.27 2.28 0.25
CA SER A 106 -9.82 3.20 1.31
C SER A 106 -10.84 3.35 2.43
N GLN A 107 -12.15 3.38 2.12
CA GLN A 107 -13.23 3.46 3.11
C GLN A 107 -13.30 2.21 4.01
N VAL A 108 -12.89 1.05 3.51
CA VAL A 108 -12.79 -0.17 4.31
C VAL A 108 -11.56 -0.12 5.22
N ILE A 109 -10.40 0.28 4.69
CA ILE A 109 -9.14 0.41 5.44
C ILE A 109 -9.27 1.45 6.57
N ALA A 110 -9.89 2.60 6.29
CA ALA A 110 -10.09 3.67 7.28
C ALA A 110 -10.91 3.22 8.51
N LYS A 111 -11.77 2.20 8.35
CA LYS A 111 -12.59 1.64 9.43
C LYS A 111 -11.93 0.45 10.15
N MET A 112 -10.70 0.10 9.79
CA MET A 112 -9.93 -0.92 10.50
C MET A 112 -9.24 -0.33 11.72
N THR A 113 -9.01 -1.14 12.75
CA THR A 113 -8.07 -0.79 13.81
C THR A 113 -6.64 -0.80 13.28
N LYS A 114 -5.72 -0.12 13.96
CA LYS A 114 -4.29 -0.15 13.60
C LYS A 114 -3.76 -1.59 13.48
N LYS A 115 -4.09 -2.45 14.44
CA LYS A 115 -3.69 -3.87 14.43
C LYS A 115 -4.21 -4.62 13.19
N GLN A 116 -5.47 -4.42 12.81
CA GLN A 116 -6.02 -5.02 11.59
C GLN A 116 -5.26 -4.55 10.35
N ARG A 117 -4.99 -3.23 10.24
CA ARG A 117 -4.24 -2.69 9.11
C ARG A 117 -2.84 -3.29 8.99
N PHE A 118 -2.17 -3.47 10.12
CA PHE A 118 -0.84 -4.07 10.20
C PHE A 118 -0.87 -5.51 9.69
N ASN A 119 -1.81 -6.30 10.19
CA ASN A 119 -1.96 -7.69 9.78
C ASN A 119 -2.22 -7.86 8.28
N VAL A 120 -3.02 -6.97 7.68
CA VAL A 120 -3.38 -7.07 6.24
C VAL A 120 -2.17 -7.00 5.32
N ILE A 121 -1.15 -6.22 5.69
CA ILE A 121 0.05 -6.02 4.87
C ILE A 121 1.33 -6.58 5.52
N GLY A 122 1.16 -7.41 6.55
CA GLY A 122 2.29 -8.02 7.28
C GLY A 122 3.19 -7.02 7.99
N ALA A 123 2.72 -5.79 8.20
CA ALA A 123 3.50 -4.77 8.87
C ALA A 123 3.62 -5.04 10.36
N ILE A 124 4.69 -4.54 10.95
CA ILE A 124 4.97 -4.65 12.37
C ILE A 124 5.13 -3.27 13.00
N ASP A 125 4.97 -3.21 14.32
CA ASP A 125 5.26 -1.99 15.08
C ASP A 125 6.74 -1.93 15.50
N LYS A 126 7.11 -0.79 16.10
CA LYS A 126 8.48 -0.53 16.56
C LYS A 126 8.94 -1.57 17.58
N GLN A 127 8.07 -2.00 18.49
CA GLN A 127 8.45 -2.93 19.54
C GLN A 127 8.74 -4.30 18.93
N GLU A 128 7.87 -4.79 18.05
CA GLU A 128 8.08 -6.06 17.36
C GLU A 128 9.32 -6.04 16.45
N LEU A 129 9.61 -4.91 15.78
CA LEU A 129 10.83 -4.74 14.98
C LEU A 129 12.10 -4.89 15.85
N VAL A 130 12.11 -4.25 17.03
CA VAL A 130 13.23 -4.34 17.98
C VAL A 130 13.34 -5.74 18.57
N ASP A 131 12.22 -6.38 18.92
CA ASP A 131 12.18 -7.74 19.45
C ASP A 131 12.69 -8.77 18.43
N LYS A 132 12.49 -8.51 17.13
CA LYS A 132 13.07 -9.30 16.02
C LYS A 132 14.58 -9.08 15.86
N GLY A 133 15.19 -8.11 16.56
CA GLY A 133 16.63 -7.91 16.61
C GLY A 133 17.14 -6.69 15.84
N ALA A 134 16.25 -5.89 15.22
CA ALA A 134 16.63 -4.71 14.48
C ALA A 134 17.42 -3.69 15.33
N ILE A 135 18.27 -2.91 14.65
CA ILE A 135 18.93 -1.76 15.26
C ILE A 135 18.07 -0.51 14.98
N TYR A 136 17.27 -0.12 15.96
CA TYR A 136 16.42 1.06 15.85
C TYR A 136 16.92 2.19 16.74
N PHE A 137 16.91 3.40 16.22
CA PHE A 137 17.14 4.66 16.92
C PHE A 137 16.32 5.76 16.24
N GLU A 138 16.03 6.84 16.95
CA GLU A 138 15.22 7.94 16.38
C GLU A 138 16.09 9.00 15.71
N ARG A 139 17.35 9.09 16.14
CA ARG A 139 18.30 10.11 15.70
C ARG A 139 19.61 9.50 15.28
N ILE A 140 20.20 10.01 14.21
CA ILE A 140 21.45 9.44 13.65
C ILE A 140 22.64 9.59 14.59
N GLU A 141 22.61 10.63 15.43
CA GLU A 141 23.61 10.82 16.49
C GLU A 141 23.59 9.71 17.55
N GLU A 142 22.49 8.96 17.70
CA GLU A 142 22.43 7.78 18.57
C GLU A 142 23.09 6.58 17.90
N GLY A 143 22.83 6.39 16.60
CA GLY A 143 23.45 5.36 15.77
C GLY A 143 24.98 5.40 15.86
N PHE A 144 25.56 6.57 15.58
CA PHE A 144 27.02 6.77 15.62
C PHE A 144 27.65 6.54 16.99
N ARG A 145 26.88 6.73 18.07
CA ARG A 145 27.37 6.60 19.44
C ARG A 145 27.30 5.18 19.96
N GLN A 146 26.31 4.41 19.52
CA GLN A 146 25.95 3.13 20.12
C GLN A 146 26.36 1.93 19.26
N TYR A 147 26.61 2.11 17.97
CA TYR A 147 26.80 1.01 17.03
C TYR A 147 28.04 1.21 16.15
N GLU A 148 28.62 0.07 15.75
CA GLU A 148 29.59 0.05 14.65
C GLU A 148 28.92 0.57 13.39
N ASN A 149 29.67 1.32 12.59
CA ASN A 149 29.14 1.98 11.42
C ASN A 149 30.08 1.96 10.22
N LYS A 150 29.48 2.05 9.03
CA LYS A 150 30.18 2.26 7.77
C LYS A 150 29.30 3.07 6.82
N VAL A 151 29.89 3.60 5.76
CA VAL A 151 29.14 4.27 4.68
C VAL A 151 29.12 3.35 3.46
N LEU A 152 27.94 3.17 2.86
CA LEU A 152 27.84 2.64 1.50
C LEU A 152 27.84 3.82 0.53
N GLU A 153 28.80 3.79 -0.40
CA GLU A 153 28.98 4.76 -1.47
C GLU A 153 29.15 4.01 -2.79
N GLY A 154 28.76 4.62 -3.90
CA GLY A 154 28.87 4.03 -5.23
C GLY A 154 27.86 4.62 -6.19
N ASN A 155 27.79 4.07 -7.39
CA ASN A 155 26.72 4.39 -8.33
C ASN A 155 25.39 3.74 -7.89
N LYS A 156 24.29 4.14 -8.53
CA LYS A 156 22.93 3.65 -8.21
C LYS A 156 22.82 2.12 -8.19
N VAL A 157 23.48 1.44 -9.13
CA VAL A 157 23.41 -0.03 -9.24
C VAL A 157 24.20 -0.69 -8.12
N GLU A 158 25.39 -0.18 -7.81
CA GLU A 158 26.24 -0.70 -6.73
C GLU A 158 25.55 -0.56 -5.35
N LEU A 159 24.96 0.60 -5.09
CA LEU A 159 24.21 0.85 -3.86
C LEU A 159 22.99 -0.06 -3.73
N LYS A 160 22.19 -0.16 -4.80
CA LYS A 160 21.04 -1.06 -4.85
C LYS A 160 21.46 -2.50 -4.58
N ASN A 161 22.50 -2.99 -5.24
CA ASN A 161 23.02 -4.34 -5.05
C ASN A 161 23.53 -4.58 -3.62
N SER A 162 24.15 -3.57 -3.01
CA SER A 162 24.66 -3.66 -1.63
C SER A 162 23.53 -3.84 -0.62
N VAL A 163 22.46 -3.04 -0.73
CA VAL A 163 21.29 -3.17 0.17
C VAL A 163 20.51 -4.46 -0.14
N HIS A 164 20.39 -4.83 -1.42
CA HIS A 164 19.74 -6.07 -1.81
C HIS A 164 20.47 -7.32 -1.28
N SER A 165 21.81 -7.31 -1.25
CA SER A 165 22.59 -8.41 -0.68
C SER A 165 22.30 -8.58 0.81
N LEU A 166 22.21 -7.49 1.57
CA LEU A 166 21.82 -7.53 2.99
C LEU A 166 20.41 -8.11 3.18
N TRP A 167 19.48 -7.78 2.28
CA TRP A 167 18.14 -8.36 2.29
C TRP A 167 18.19 -9.87 2.02
N LEU A 168 18.88 -10.32 0.98
CA LEU A 168 19.02 -11.75 0.68
C LEU A 168 19.63 -12.54 1.83
N GLU A 169 20.61 -11.99 2.54
CA GLU A 169 21.22 -12.63 3.71
C GLU A 169 20.27 -12.73 4.91
N ASN A 170 19.31 -11.81 5.04
CA ASN A 170 18.32 -11.82 6.12
C ASN A 170 17.05 -12.63 5.77
N GLY A 171 16.80 -12.84 4.48
CA GLY A 171 15.59 -13.50 4.00
C GLY A 171 14.33 -12.64 4.14
N GLU A 172 13.22 -13.17 3.64
CA GLU A 172 11.93 -12.47 3.53
C GLU A 172 11.32 -12.08 4.89
N ASP A 173 11.57 -12.87 5.94
CA ASP A 173 11.07 -12.66 7.31
C ASP A 173 12.01 -11.82 8.20
N GLY A 174 13.16 -11.41 7.66
CA GLY A 174 14.23 -10.73 8.39
C GLY A 174 14.52 -9.30 7.94
N ALA A 175 13.78 -8.76 6.97
CA ALA A 175 14.07 -7.45 6.38
C ALA A 175 12.82 -6.58 6.29
N TYR A 176 12.93 -5.36 6.79
CA TYR A 176 11.84 -4.40 6.88
C TYR A 176 12.28 -3.02 6.40
N VAL A 177 11.33 -2.20 5.98
CA VAL A 177 11.55 -0.79 5.65
C VAL A 177 10.60 0.08 6.46
N ASP A 178 11.06 1.26 6.91
CA ASP A 178 10.14 2.24 7.47
C ASP A 178 9.18 2.76 6.39
N TRP A 179 7.91 2.81 6.75
CA TRP A 179 6.88 3.39 5.89
C TRP A 179 6.20 4.53 6.61
N TYR A 180 6.75 5.74 6.44
CA TYR A 180 6.13 6.96 6.94
C TYR A 180 5.42 7.76 5.85
N TYR A 181 5.47 7.32 4.58
CA TYR A 181 4.68 7.92 3.48
C TYR A 181 3.20 8.08 3.88
N GLY A 182 2.64 7.08 4.57
CA GLY A 182 1.26 7.09 5.05
C GLY A 182 0.89 8.32 5.88
N THR A 183 1.86 8.84 6.66
CA THR A 183 1.71 9.95 7.59
C THR A 183 1.89 11.34 6.96
N LEU A 184 2.33 11.41 5.70
CA LEU A 184 2.58 12.66 4.99
C LEU A 184 1.28 13.41 4.65
N ARG A 185 1.37 14.73 4.53
CA ARG A 185 0.27 15.58 4.08
C ARG A 185 0.02 15.39 2.58
N PRO A 186 -1.19 15.68 2.07
CA PRO A 186 -1.53 15.51 0.66
C PRO A 186 -0.55 16.21 -0.31
N GLU A 187 -0.12 17.43 0.00
CA GLU A 187 0.86 18.19 -0.79
C GLU A 187 2.23 17.51 -0.89
N GLU A 188 2.67 16.85 0.19
CA GLU A 188 3.94 16.10 0.23
C GLU A 188 3.82 14.81 -0.60
N LYS A 189 2.68 14.13 -0.51
CA LYS A 189 2.35 12.95 -1.31
C LYS A 189 2.33 13.27 -2.80
N GLU A 190 1.73 14.38 -3.19
CA GLU A 190 1.67 14.82 -4.59
C GLU A 190 3.05 15.14 -5.15
N ARG A 191 3.89 15.85 -4.38
CA ARG A 191 5.28 16.11 -4.75
C ARG A 191 6.04 14.81 -5.02
N ILE A 192 5.91 13.81 -4.13
CA ILE A 192 6.54 12.50 -4.31
C ILE A 192 6.03 11.81 -5.59
N ARG A 193 4.71 11.79 -5.82
CA ARG A 193 4.13 11.16 -7.02
C ARG A 193 4.68 11.78 -8.31
N SER A 194 4.89 13.09 -8.35
CA SER A 194 5.35 13.79 -9.56
C SER A 194 6.77 13.43 -10.02
N VAL A 195 7.61 12.92 -9.13
CA VAL A 195 9.01 12.55 -9.45
C VAL A 195 9.21 11.05 -9.66
N LEU A 196 8.20 10.23 -9.36
CA LEU A 196 8.27 8.77 -9.50
C LEU A 196 7.94 8.29 -10.92
N SER A 197 8.64 7.22 -11.31
CA SER A 197 8.33 6.45 -12.50
C SER A 197 6.88 5.92 -12.48
N ALA A 198 6.33 5.62 -13.66
CA ALA A 198 4.98 5.06 -13.77
C ALA A 198 4.84 3.71 -13.03
N ALA A 199 5.89 2.87 -13.06
CA ALA A 199 5.94 1.61 -12.34
C ALA A 199 5.89 1.84 -10.81
N SER A 200 6.73 2.74 -10.29
CA SER A 200 6.75 3.06 -8.87
C SER A 200 5.47 3.74 -8.39
N ARG A 201 4.82 4.57 -9.22
CA ARG A 201 3.49 5.11 -8.91
C ARG A 201 2.42 4.02 -8.79
N ASN A 202 2.47 3.00 -9.64
CA ASN A 202 1.56 1.85 -9.54
C ASN A 202 1.78 1.11 -8.22
N ILE A 203 3.03 0.77 -7.88
CA ILE A 203 3.37 0.11 -6.61
C ILE A 203 2.93 0.98 -5.43
N LEU A 204 3.25 2.27 -5.44
CA LEU A 204 2.89 3.23 -4.39
C LEU A 204 1.39 3.27 -4.13
N SER A 205 0.56 3.23 -5.18
CA SER A 205 -0.92 3.27 -5.07
C SER A 205 -1.50 2.17 -4.17
N ARG A 206 -0.81 1.03 -4.07
CA ARG A 206 -1.22 -0.09 -3.19
C ARG A 206 -1.01 0.22 -1.71
N TYR A 207 -0.18 1.22 -1.42
CA TYR A 207 0.19 1.62 -0.07
C TYR A 207 -0.47 2.91 0.42
N GLU A 208 -1.16 3.67 -0.45
CA GLU A 208 -1.66 5.02 -0.12
C GLU A 208 -2.82 5.02 0.88
N ALA A 209 -3.58 3.92 0.94
CA ALA A 209 -4.68 3.77 1.89
C ALA A 209 -4.20 3.59 3.34
N TRP A 210 -2.92 3.29 3.57
CA TRP A 210 -2.35 3.05 4.89
C TRP A 210 -1.75 4.34 5.44
N THR A 211 -2.29 4.81 6.57
CA THR A 211 -1.99 6.13 7.13
C THR A 211 -1.18 6.09 8.43
N ASP A 212 -0.83 4.91 8.92
CA ASP A 212 0.02 4.77 10.10
C ASP A 212 1.50 4.83 9.74
N LEU A 213 2.34 5.14 10.73
CA LEU A 213 3.75 4.75 10.71
C LEU A 213 3.86 3.24 10.94
N MET A 214 4.52 2.55 10.01
CA MET A 214 4.60 1.10 9.96
C MET A 214 6.01 0.66 9.55
N PHE A 215 6.38 -0.58 9.89
CA PHE A 215 7.54 -1.23 9.30
C PHE A 215 7.05 -2.35 8.40
N LEU A 216 7.26 -2.20 7.10
CA LEU A 216 6.77 -3.13 6.10
C LEU A 216 7.83 -4.20 5.82
N PRO A 217 7.45 -5.48 5.72
CA PRO A 217 8.37 -6.51 5.25
C PRO A 217 8.78 -6.18 3.81
N LEU A 218 10.06 -6.38 3.49
CA LEU A 218 10.56 -6.14 2.15
C LEU A 218 10.13 -7.25 1.19
N ASP A 219 9.52 -6.83 0.08
CA ASP A 219 9.42 -7.60 -1.16
C ASP A 219 10.13 -6.85 -2.29
N GLN A 220 10.18 -7.45 -3.48
CA GLN A 220 10.94 -6.90 -4.61
C GLN A 220 10.36 -5.56 -5.09
N GLU A 221 9.03 -5.43 -5.11
CA GLU A 221 8.34 -4.24 -5.60
C GLU A 221 8.54 -3.07 -4.63
N LEU A 222 8.36 -3.34 -3.33
CA LEU A 222 8.58 -2.36 -2.27
C LEU A 222 10.04 -1.94 -2.22
N PHE A 223 10.98 -2.87 -2.34
CA PHE A 223 12.40 -2.56 -2.39
C PHE A 223 12.75 -1.65 -3.58
N ASP A 224 12.21 -1.93 -4.76
CA ASP A 224 12.43 -1.11 -5.96
C ASP A 224 11.85 0.30 -5.81
N LEU A 225 10.62 0.40 -5.28
CA LEU A 225 9.96 1.67 -4.96
C LEU A 225 10.79 2.50 -3.96
N THR A 226 11.18 1.91 -2.83
CA THR A 226 11.90 2.64 -1.77
C THR A 226 13.34 2.99 -2.17
N MET A 227 13.97 2.19 -3.05
CA MET A 227 15.25 2.55 -3.67
C MET A 227 15.09 3.74 -4.63
N GLU A 228 14.02 3.80 -5.43
CA GLU A 228 13.75 4.96 -6.27
C GLU A 228 13.44 6.21 -5.43
N LEU A 229 12.64 6.08 -4.37
CA LEU A 229 12.33 7.16 -3.43
C LEU A 229 13.59 7.76 -2.79
N ASN A 230 14.50 6.91 -2.33
CA ASN A 230 15.79 7.34 -1.78
C ASN A 230 16.65 8.03 -2.85
N HIS A 231 16.76 7.43 -4.03
CA HIS A 231 17.63 7.93 -5.10
C HIS A 231 17.16 9.29 -5.67
N THR A 232 15.83 9.48 -5.73
CA THR A 232 15.22 10.75 -6.15
C THR A 232 15.15 11.78 -5.02
N GLU A 233 15.59 11.41 -3.81
CA GLU A 233 15.48 12.21 -2.59
C GLU A 233 14.03 12.67 -2.30
N ALA A 234 13.05 11.94 -2.84
CA ALA A 234 11.63 12.23 -2.68
C ALA A 234 11.15 11.88 -1.27
N LEU A 235 11.64 10.74 -0.75
CA LEU A 235 11.39 10.22 0.58
C LEU A 235 12.55 9.35 1.04
N PHE A 236 13.17 9.69 2.17
CA PHE A 236 14.28 8.91 2.72
C PHE A 236 13.74 7.70 3.48
N CYS A 237 13.96 6.49 2.97
CA CYS A 237 13.54 5.23 3.56
C CYS A 237 14.75 4.52 4.21
N THR A 238 14.55 4.03 5.44
CA THR A 238 15.49 3.26 6.25
C THR A 238 15.16 1.78 6.17
N TYR A 239 16.17 0.96 5.92
CA TYR A 239 16.04 -0.50 5.90
C TYR A 239 16.56 -1.08 7.21
N TYR A 240 15.81 -2.03 7.76
CA TYR A 240 16.11 -2.74 8.99
C TYR A 240 16.23 -4.23 8.72
N PHE A 241 17.39 -4.77 9.04
CA PHE A 241 17.73 -6.18 8.90
C PHE A 241 17.88 -6.79 10.28
N CYS A 242 17.17 -7.88 10.53
CA CYS A 242 16.91 -8.39 11.88
C CYS A 242 17.77 -9.61 12.24
N LYS A 243 18.04 -10.51 11.29
CA LYS A 243 18.79 -11.77 11.52
C LYS A 243 20.30 -11.56 11.54
N LEU A 244 20.79 -10.74 10.61
CA LEU A 244 22.12 -10.13 10.65
C LEU A 244 21.88 -8.65 10.95
N PRO A 245 21.88 -8.25 12.25
CA PRO A 245 21.43 -6.92 12.66
C PRO A 245 22.18 -5.80 11.94
N TYR A 246 21.47 -5.14 11.04
CA TYR A 246 21.99 -4.11 10.16
C TYR A 246 20.90 -3.08 9.90
N THR A 247 21.22 -1.79 9.99
CA THR A 247 20.29 -0.71 9.66
C THR A 247 20.94 0.18 8.63
N VAL A 248 20.26 0.38 7.51
CA VAL A 248 20.73 1.18 6.37
C VAL A 248 19.88 2.44 6.31
N TRP A 249 20.45 3.54 6.79
CA TRP A 249 19.79 4.83 6.86
C TRP A 249 20.19 5.69 5.65
N GLY A 250 19.22 5.99 4.77
CA GLY A 250 19.40 6.96 3.70
C GLY A 250 19.41 8.38 4.25
N ASN A 251 20.48 9.15 4.02
CA ASN A 251 20.59 10.49 4.58
C ASN A 251 21.53 11.39 3.76
N TYR A 252 21.18 11.69 2.51
CA TYR A 252 21.80 12.69 1.60
C TYR A 252 22.85 12.16 0.59
N ASP A 253 22.78 12.64 -0.66
CA ASP A 253 23.77 12.45 -1.74
C ASP A 253 24.02 10.99 -2.16
N ASN A 254 22.97 10.17 -2.17
CA ASN A 254 23.04 8.72 -2.45
C ASN A 254 24.02 7.95 -1.55
N LYS A 255 24.30 8.44 -0.35
CA LYS A 255 25.12 7.73 0.64
C LYS A 255 24.21 7.12 1.70
N TYR A 256 24.52 5.87 2.07
CA TYR A 256 23.77 5.18 3.10
C TYR A 256 24.63 4.95 4.33
N GLN A 257 24.23 5.57 5.43
CA GLN A 257 24.83 5.37 6.73
C GLN A 257 24.36 4.03 7.28
N CYS A 258 25.30 3.14 7.54
CA CYS A 258 25.01 1.79 7.95
C CYS A 258 25.44 1.56 9.38
N PHE A 259 24.58 0.92 10.17
CA PHE A 259 24.84 0.60 11.57
C PHE A 259 24.65 -0.89 11.80
N PHE A 260 25.55 -1.54 12.53
CA PHE A 260 25.51 -2.99 12.71
C PHE A 260 26.04 -3.44 14.07
N ARG A 261 25.66 -4.67 14.46
CA ARG A 261 26.26 -5.38 15.59
C ARG A 261 27.22 -6.43 15.04
N LEU A 262 28.47 -6.42 15.51
CA LEU A 262 29.39 -7.52 15.22
C LEU A 262 28.83 -8.81 15.85
N LYS A 263 28.88 -9.93 15.12
CA LYS A 263 28.57 -11.23 15.71
C LYS A 263 29.50 -11.43 16.90
N THR A 264 28.92 -11.59 18.09
CA THR A 264 29.70 -12.09 19.23
C THR A 264 30.13 -13.51 18.86
N ILE A 265 31.43 -13.71 18.70
CA ILE A 265 32.06 -15.02 18.40
C ILE A 265 31.81 -15.96 19.58
#